data_AF-B2GLF8-F1
#
_entry.id   AF-B2GLF8-F1
#
_cell.length_a   1.000
_cell.length_b   1.000
_cell.length_c   1.000
_cell.angle_alpha   90.00
_cell.angle_beta   90.00
_cell.angle_gamma   90.00
#
_symmetry.space_group_name_H-M   'P 1'
#
loop_
_entity.id
_entity.type
_entity.pdbx_description
1 polymer ?
#
loop_
_entity_poly.entity_id
_entity_poly.type
_entity_poly.pdbx_seq_one_letter_code
_entity_poly.pdbx_strand_id
1 'polypeptide(L)'
;MATGVAEDAIGLIEADVREQIRRAGLDPLHEVEPTRQIVASVVSDYDVRSARAGLPRLQDLEAARKTVLDLVAGYGPLQPYLDDPEVEEIWINGPA
;
A
#
# COMPACT_ATOMS: atom_id res chain seq x y z
N MET A 1 -19.59 -5.83 -1.51
CA MET A 1 -18.93 -6.94 -2.22
C MET A 1 -17.70 -6.49 -2.99
N ALA A 2 -17.76 -5.41 -3.79
CA ALA A 2 -16.58 -4.92 -4.53
C ALA A 2 -15.44 -4.39 -3.63
N THR A 3 -15.76 -3.74 -2.51
CA THR A 3 -14.77 -3.19 -1.57
C THR A 3 -13.91 -4.27 -0.91
N GLY A 4 -14.51 -5.38 -0.46
CA GLY A 4 -13.75 -6.48 0.17
C GLY A 4 -12.76 -7.16 -0.79
N VAL A 5 -13.10 -7.26 -2.08
CA VAL A 5 -12.19 -7.82 -3.09
C VAL A 5 -11.00 -6.90 -3.33
N ALA A 6 -11.18 -5.58 -3.27
CA ALA A 6 -10.09 -4.63 -3.37
C ALA A 6 -9.20 -4.64 -2.12
N GLU A 7 -9.79 -4.74 -0.92
CA GLU A 7 -9.05 -4.89 0.34
C GLU A 7 -8.20 -6.17 0.34
N ASP A 8 -8.75 -7.29 -0.16
CA ASP A 8 -8.00 -8.54 -0.33
C ASP A 8 -6.81 -8.37 -1.29
N ALA A 9 -7.01 -7.65 -2.41
CA ALA A 9 -5.94 -7.35 -3.36
C ALA A 9 -4.81 -6.55 -2.72
N ILE A 10 -5.16 -5.48 -1.99
CA ILE A 10 -4.21 -4.60 -1.32
C ILE A 10 -3.44 -5.37 -0.24
N GLY A 11 -4.10 -6.21 0.55
CA GLY A 11 -3.43 -7.04 1.56
C GLY A 11 -2.40 -8.01 0.97
N LEU A 12 -2.71 -8.62 -0.19
CA LEU A 12 -1.76 -9.48 -0.90
C LEU A 12 -0.54 -8.70 -1.42
N ILE A 13 -0.77 -7.53 -2.01
CA ILE A 13 0.29 -6.67 -2.54
C ILE A 13 1.17 -6.15 -1.39
N GLU A 14 0.56 -5.71 -0.29
CA GLU A 14 1.28 -5.24 0.90
C GLU A 14 2.23 -6.33 1.44
N ALA A 15 1.73 -7.57 1.57
CA ALA A 15 2.53 -8.69 2.04
C ALA A 15 3.74 -8.96 1.14
N ASP A 16 3.54 -8.97 -0.19
CA ASP A 16 4.61 -9.14 -1.19
C ASP A 16 5.63 -7.99 -1.10
N VAL A 17 5.19 -6.73 -1.00
CA VAL A 17 6.06 -5.56 -0.86
C VAL A 17 6.90 -5.65 0.42
N ARG A 18 6.29 -5.94 1.57
CA ARG A 18 7.01 -6.05 2.85
C ARG A 18 8.07 -7.15 2.78
N GLU A 19 7.81 -8.25 2.10
CA GLU A 19 8.79 -9.30 1.90
C GLU A 19 9.96 -8.84 1.01
N GLN A 20 9.69 -8.13 -0.09
CA GLN A 20 10.77 -7.61 -0.94
C GLN A 20 11.63 -6.57 -0.21
N ILE A 21 11.02 -5.66 0.55
CA ILE A 21 11.74 -4.67 1.38
C ILE A 21 12.64 -5.39 2.39
N ARG A 22 12.12 -6.39 3.12
CA ARG A 22 12.90 -7.17 4.08
C ARG A 22 14.10 -7.85 3.43
N ARG A 23 13.92 -8.44 2.23
CA ARG A 23 15.00 -9.08 1.47
C ARG A 23 16.05 -8.09 0.98
N ALA A 24 15.62 -6.88 0.61
CA ALA A 24 16.49 -5.81 0.18
C ALA A 24 17.22 -5.12 1.35
N GLY A 25 16.76 -5.32 2.59
CA GLY A 25 17.31 -4.68 3.79
C GLY A 25 17.05 -3.18 3.85
N LEU A 26 16.01 -2.70 3.15
CA LEU A 26 15.68 -1.29 3.06
C LEU A 26 14.85 -0.85 4.28
N ASP A 27 15.09 0.37 4.74
CA ASP A 27 14.21 1.06 5.67
C ASP A 27 13.16 1.88 4.90
N PRO A 28 11.88 1.50 4.92
CA PRO A 28 10.82 2.20 4.17
C PRO A 28 10.65 3.67 4.51
N LEU A 29 10.94 4.06 5.76
CA LEU A 29 10.72 5.42 6.25
C LEU A 29 11.84 6.36 5.83
N HIS A 30 13.05 5.84 5.68
CA HIS A 30 14.24 6.62 5.35
C HIS A 30 14.67 6.47 3.88
N GLU A 31 14.34 5.33 3.26
CA GLU A 31 14.69 4.97 1.88
C GLU A 31 13.44 4.95 0.98
N VAL A 32 12.80 6.13 0.89
CA VAL A 32 11.50 6.31 0.22
C VAL A 32 11.55 5.99 -1.27
N GLU A 33 12.59 6.43 -1.99
CA GLU A 33 12.67 6.24 -3.45
C GLU A 33 12.89 4.76 -3.84
N PRO A 34 13.83 4.02 -3.23
CA PRO A 34 13.92 2.57 -3.41
C PRO A 34 12.62 1.84 -3.05
N THR A 35 11.96 2.26 -1.97
CA THR A 35 10.68 1.66 -1.55
C THR A 35 9.57 1.91 -2.56
N ARG A 36 9.47 3.12 -3.12
CA ARG A 36 8.53 3.47 -4.19
C ARG A 36 8.73 2.60 -5.43
N GLN A 37 9.98 2.28 -5.77
CA GLN A 37 10.31 1.40 -6.90
C GLN A 37 9.85 -0.03 -6.66
N ILE A 38 10.07 -0.58 -5.46
CA ILE A 38 9.56 -1.91 -5.08
C ILE A 38 8.04 -1.95 -5.17
N VAL A 39 7.35 -0.96 -4.59
CA VAL A 39 5.88 -0.89 -4.65
C VAL A 39 5.39 -0.87 -6.08
N ALA A 40 5.99 -0.04 -6.95
CA ALA A 40 5.63 0.02 -8.36
C ALA A 40 5.82 -1.33 -9.08
N SER A 41 6.94 -2.01 -8.83
CA SER A 41 7.24 -3.33 -9.40
C SER A 41 6.20 -4.36 -8.95
N VAL A 42 5.94 -4.45 -7.64
CA VAL A 42 5.03 -5.47 -7.10
C VAL A 42 3.59 -5.25 -7.58
N VAL A 43 3.12 -4.01 -7.64
CA VAL A 43 1.78 -3.70 -8.16
C VAL A 43 1.66 -4.10 -9.63
N SER A 44 2.68 -3.80 -10.44
CA SER A 44 2.69 -4.20 -11.86
C SER A 44 2.71 -5.72 -12.03
N ASP A 45 3.54 -6.43 -11.26
CA ASP A 45 3.60 -7.89 -11.26
C ASP A 45 2.29 -8.52 -10.79
N TYR A 46 1.62 -7.91 -9.81
CA TYR A 46 0.31 -8.33 -9.34
C TYR A 46 -0.76 -8.16 -10.42
N ASP A 47 -0.79 -7.03 -11.12
CA ASP A 47 -1.75 -6.77 -12.20
C ASP A 47 -1.65 -7.84 -13.29
N VAL A 48 -0.42 -8.13 -13.75
CA VAL A 48 -0.15 -9.18 -14.75
C VAL A 48 -0.58 -10.57 -14.24
N ARG A 49 -0.31 -10.89 -12.97
CA ARG A 49 -0.74 -12.16 -12.36
C ARG A 49 -2.26 -12.24 -12.24
N SER A 50 -2.92 -11.17 -11.84
CA SER A 50 -4.37 -11.12 -11.62
C SER A 50 -5.17 -11.36 -12.91
N ALA A 51 -4.63 -10.90 -14.04
CA ALA A 51 -5.22 -11.15 -15.35
C ALA A 51 -5.24 -12.64 -15.74
N ARG A 52 -4.32 -13.45 -15.20
CA ARG A 52 -4.11 -14.86 -15.58
C ARG A 52 -4.59 -15.87 -14.53
N ALA A 53 -4.53 -15.51 -13.25
CA ALA A 53 -4.67 -16.45 -12.13
C ALA A 53 -6.01 -16.32 -11.37
N GLY A 54 -6.95 -15.49 -11.83
CA GLY A 54 -8.23 -15.30 -11.14
C GLY A 54 -8.12 -14.57 -9.80
N LEU A 55 -7.02 -13.83 -9.58
CA LEU A 55 -6.88 -12.98 -8.40
C LEU A 55 -7.79 -11.75 -8.51
N PRO A 56 -8.14 -11.12 -7.37
CA PRO A 56 -8.79 -9.82 -7.35
C PRO A 56 -8.10 -8.81 -8.29
N ARG A 57 -8.86 -8.17 -9.17
CA ARG A 57 -8.32 -7.16 -10.10
C ARG A 57 -8.30 -5.79 -9.45
N LEU A 58 -7.23 -5.04 -9.69
CA LEU A 58 -7.16 -3.63 -9.36
C LEU A 58 -7.95 -2.82 -10.40
N GLN A 59 -8.78 -1.90 -9.93
CA GLN A 59 -9.50 -0.97 -10.83
C GLN A 59 -8.64 0.25 -11.18
N ASP A 60 -7.80 0.68 -10.24
CA ASP A 60 -6.88 1.81 -10.38
C ASP A 60 -5.52 1.42 -9.78
N LEU A 61 -4.52 1.26 -10.65
CA LEU A 61 -3.17 0.86 -10.23
C LEU A 61 -2.45 2.00 -9.50
N GLU A 62 -2.74 3.26 -9.84
CA GLU A 62 -2.06 4.39 -9.21
C GLU A 62 -2.60 4.62 -7.80
N ALA A 63 -3.91 4.50 -7.62
CA ALA A 63 -4.53 4.50 -6.30
C ALA A 63 -3.97 3.34 -5.44
N ALA A 64 -3.87 2.13 -6.00
CA ALA A 64 -3.31 0.98 -5.31
C ALA A 64 -1.84 1.19 -4.91
N ARG A 65 -1.01 1.75 -5.81
CA ARG A 65 0.38 2.12 -5.50
C ARG A 65 0.46 3.12 -4.35
N LYS A 66 -0.37 4.17 -4.36
CA LYS A 66 -0.41 5.15 -3.27
C LYS A 66 -0.78 4.48 -1.95
N THR A 67 -1.89 3.73 -1.93
CA THR A 67 -2.36 3.05 -0.71
C THR A 67 -1.30 2.11 -0.15
N VAL A 68 -0.65 1.30 -0.98
CA VAL A 68 0.39 0.38 -0.52
C VAL A 68 1.63 1.13 -0.04
N LEU A 69 2.04 2.20 -0.73
CA LEU A 69 3.15 3.03 -0.28
C LEU A 69 2.88 3.64 1.09
N ASP A 70 1.68 4.17 1.31
CA ASP A 70 1.25 4.74 2.60
C ASP A 70 1.26 3.68 3.72
N LEU A 71 0.92 2.41 3.41
CA LEU A 71 0.94 1.29 4.36
C LEU A 71 2.35 0.82 4.74
N VAL A 72 3.33 0.92 3.84
CA VAL A 72 4.67 0.39 4.06
C VAL A 72 5.70 1.44 4.45
N ALA A 73 5.54 2.68 3.96
CA ALA A 73 6.48 3.79 4.11
C ALA A 73 5.84 5.05 4.75
N GLY A 74 4.57 4.98 5.15
CA GLY A 74 3.85 6.07 5.82
C GLY A 74 3.21 5.63 7.13
N TYR A 75 2.27 6.44 7.62
CA TYR A 75 1.49 6.16 8.82
C TYR A 75 0.28 5.24 8.56
N GLY A 76 0.32 4.46 7.47
CA GLY A 76 -0.73 3.54 7.09
C GLY A 76 -2.06 4.22 6.82
N PRO A 77 -3.18 3.71 7.34
CA PRO A 77 -4.50 4.29 7.12
C PRO A 77 -4.63 5.76 7.56
N LEU A 78 -3.71 6.28 8.37
CA LEU A 78 -3.70 7.68 8.79
C LEU A 78 -3.08 8.62 7.74
N GLN A 79 -2.25 8.11 6.82
CA GLN A 79 -1.52 8.93 5.85
C GLN A 79 -2.44 9.85 5.01
N PRO A 80 -3.59 9.40 4.48
CA PRO A 80 -4.47 10.28 3.71
C PRO A 80 -4.99 11.48 4.51
N TYR A 81 -5.15 11.33 5.82
CA TYR A 81 -5.57 12.41 6.70
C TYR A 81 -4.42 13.34 7.08
N LEU A 82 -3.18 12.83 7.13
CA LEU A 82 -1.98 13.63 7.40
C LEU A 82 -1.51 14.41 6.16
N ASP A 83 -1.81 13.91 4.95
CA ASP A 83 -1.49 14.56 3.68
C ASP A 83 -2.51 15.66 3.29
N ASP A 84 -3.67 15.71 3.95
CA ASP A 84 -4.76 16.64 3.63
C ASP A 84 -4.57 17.99 4.34
N PRO A 85 -4.34 19.09 3.60
CA PRO A 85 -4.14 20.40 4.21
C PRO A 85 -5.41 21.01 4.84
N GLU A 86 -6.60 20.46 4.58
CA GLU A 86 -7.85 20.87 5.23
C GLU A 86 -8.06 20.19 6.59
N VAL A 87 -7.31 19.12 6.89
CA VAL A 87 -7.35 18.43 8.19
C VAL A 87 -6.45 19.15 9.19
N GLU A 88 -7.06 19.76 10.21
CA GLU A 88 -6.32 20.51 11.24
C GLU A 88 -5.91 19.65 12.46
N GLU A 89 -6.74 18.70 12.89
CA GLU A 89 -6.48 17.87 14.09
C GLU A 89 -6.98 16.42 13.93
N ILE A 90 -6.20 15.45 14.43
CA ILE A 90 -6.57 14.04 14.55
C ILE A 90 -6.55 13.62 16.03
N TRP A 91 -7.69 13.20 16.58
CA TRP A 91 -7.84 12.76 17.97
C TRP A 91 -7.81 11.23 18.08
N ILE A 92 -6.87 10.67 18.85
CA ILE A 92 -6.78 9.23 19.13
C ILE A 92 -7.35 8.97 20.52
N ASN A 93 -8.50 8.31 20.58
CA ASN A 93 -9.01 7.78 21.84
C ASN A 93 -8.15 6.58 22.23
N GLY A 94 -7.34 6.72 23.29
CA GLY A 94 -6.56 5.62 23.84
C GLY A 94 -7.47 4.45 24.31
N PRO A 95 -6.90 3.25 24.54
CA PRO A 95 -7.69 2.11 24.95
C PRO A 95 -8.41 2.40 26.28
N ALA A 96 -9.67 1.96 26.36
CA ALA A 96 -10.44 1.89 27.60
C ALA A 96 -10.05 0.65 28.43
#